data_AF-A0A535FR26-F1
#
_entry.id   AF-A0A535FR26-F1
#
_cell.length_a   1.000
_cell.length_b   1.000
_cell.length_c   1.000
_cell.angle_alpha   90.00
_cell.angle_beta   90.00
_cell.angle_gamma   90.00
#
_symmetry.space_group_name_H-M   'P 1'
#
loop_
_entity.id
_entity.type
_entity.pdbx_description
1 polymer ?
#
loop_
_entity_poly.entity_id
_entity_poly.type
_entity_poly.pdbx_seq_one_letter_code
_entity_poly.pdbx_strand_id
1 'polypeptide(L)'
;MGISLGRGGATTFPQDLVNSDAILIMGSNMAEAHPVAFANVVKAKELGAQVMHVDPHYSRTSALANLYVPTRAGSDIVFLGAIIRHVLETSGYFHDYVVQYTNAATLVREDFKDTEELDGLFSGYDPASETYTDQKSWDYQRDKNGQPLSDPTLQHPQCVFQIMRRHFARYTPEMVENVCGVPREVWLQVAQTLVENSGRERTSAICYAVGWTQQSKGVQIIRAAAILQLLLGNIGRPGGGIMALRGHASIQGSTDVPTLYDL
;
A
#
# COMPACT_ATOMS: atom_id res chain seq x y z
N MET A 1 9.00 -2.19 0.15
CA MET A 1 8.63 -2.87 1.42
C MET A 1 9.70 -2.75 2.51
N GLY A 2 11.00 -2.79 2.22
CA GLY A 2 12.07 -2.75 3.25
C GLY A 2 11.94 -1.65 4.29
N ILE A 3 11.72 -0.40 3.86
CA ILE A 3 11.55 0.74 4.80
C ILE A 3 10.27 0.62 5.63
N SER A 4 9.21 0.03 5.08
CA SER A 4 7.89 -0.05 5.73
C SER A 4 7.80 -1.18 6.75
N LEU A 5 8.41 -2.34 6.44
CA LEU A 5 8.21 -3.60 7.19
C LEU A 5 9.53 -4.21 7.70
N GLY A 6 10.66 -3.55 7.46
CA GLY A 6 12.00 -4.03 7.81
C GLY A 6 12.60 -5.05 6.82
N ARG A 7 11.82 -5.58 5.85
CA ARG A 7 12.30 -6.52 4.82
C ARG A 7 11.69 -6.25 3.44
N GLY A 8 12.44 -6.58 2.38
CA GLY A 8 12.01 -6.45 0.97
C GLY A 8 11.31 -7.70 0.39
N GLY A 9 11.31 -8.80 1.15
CA GLY A 9 10.65 -10.09 0.84
C GLY A 9 9.15 -9.96 0.62
N ALA A 10 8.53 -10.93 -0.08
CA ALA A 10 7.07 -11.11 0.03
C ALA A 10 6.75 -11.42 1.49
N THR A 11 5.64 -10.90 2.01
CA THR A 11 5.35 -11.05 3.44
C THR A 11 4.76 -12.41 3.80
N THR A 12 4.23 -13.12 2.79
CA THR A 12 3.62 -14.45 2.88
C THR A 12 4.06 -15.31 1.68
N PHE A 13 3.49 -16.50 1.53
CA PHE A 13 3.75 -17.44 0.43
C PHE A 13 2.45 -17.75 -0.35
N PRO A 14 2.50 -18.15 -1.64
CA PRO A 14 1.32 -18.25 -2.49
C PRO A 14 0.17 -19.11 -1.94
N GLN A 15 0.47 -20.20 -1.24
CA GLN A 15 -0.54 -21.09 -0.66
C GLN A 15 -1.36 -20.43 0.45
N ASP A 16 -0.81 -19.42 1.12
CA ASP A 16 -1.53 -18.68 2.16
C ASP A 16 -2.69 -17.83 1.60
N LEU A 17 -2.67 -17.51 0.30
CA LEU A 17 -3.75 -16.76 -0.35
C LEU A 17 -5.11 -17.46 -0.26
N VAL A 18 -5.14 -18.78 -0.08
CA VAL A 18 -6.38 -19.56 0.12
C VAL A 18 -7.16 -19.10 1.35
N ASN A 19 -6.47 -18.51 2.33
CA ASN A 19 -7.06 -18.02 3.59
C ASN A 19 -7.61 -16.59 3.48
N SER A 20 -7.46 -15.92 2.34
CA SER A 20 -7.85 -14.51 2.17
C SER A 20 -9.35 -14.34 2.00
N ASP A 21 -9.95 -13.30 2.59
CA ASP A 21 -11.35 -12.93 2.36
C ASP A 21 -11.51 -11.98 1.15
N ALA A 22 -10.45 -11.27 0.79
CA ALA A 22 -10.42 -10.45 -0.42
C ALA A 22 -9.00 -10.31 -0.97
N ILE A 23 -8.86 -10.44 -2.28
CA ILE A 23 -7.57 -10.37 -2.97
C ILE A 23 -7.62 -9.23 -3.98
N LEU A 24 -6.81 -8.20 -3.76
CA LEU A 24 -6.57 -7.14 -4.73
C LEU A 24 -5.34 -7.50 -5.57
N ILE A 25 -5.56 -7.81 -6.85
CA ILE A 25 -4.50 -7.98 -7.83
C ILE A 25 -4.35 -6.69 -8.61
N MET A 26 -3.23 -6.01 -8.44
CA MET A 26 -2.98 -4.71 -9.06
C MET A 26 -1.49 -4.60 -9.38
N GLY A 27 -1.17 -4.23 -10.63
CA GLY A 27 0.21 -4.27 -11.13
C GLY A 27 0.75 -5.68 -11.35
N SER A 28 -0.13 -6.67 -11.57
CA SER A 28 0.23 -8.06 -11.92
C SER A 28 -0.84 -8.72 -12.77
N ASN A 29 -0.43 -9.38 -13.85
CA ASN A 29 -1.28 -10.30 -14.59
C ASN A 29 -1.02 -11.75 -14.10
N MET A 30 -1.44 -12.03 -12.87
CA MET A 30 -1.03 -13.20 -12.10
C MET A 30 -1.40 -14.55 -12.75
N ALA A 31 -2.54 -14.66 -13.42
CA ALA A 31 -2.96 -15.89 -14.10
C ALA A 31 -2.04 -16.26 -15.29
N GLU A 32 -1.31 -15.28 -15.83
CA GLU A 32 -0.41 -15.48 -16.96
C GLU A 32 1.05 -15.56 -16.51
N ALA A 33 1.45 -14.67 -15.59
CA ALA A 33 2.82 -14.59 -15.10
C ALA A 33 3.14 -15.61 -14.00
N HIS A 34 2.14 -16.02 -13.22
CA HIS A 34 2.29 -16.93 -12.07
C HIS A 34 1.14 -17.95 -11.99
N PRO A 35 0.85 -18.72 -13.06
CA PRO A 35 -0.37 -19.53 -13.17
C PRO A 35 -0.54 -20.56 -12.03
N VAL A 36 0.56 -21.17 -11.57
CA VAL A 36 0.52 -22.13 -10.45
C VAL A 36 0.21 -21.44 -9.13
N ALA A 37 0.76 -20.24 -8.89
CA ALA A 37 0.42 -19.45 -7.71
C ALA A 37 -1.04 -18.99 -7.77
N PHE A 38 -1.52 -18.61 -8.96
CA PHE A 38 -2.89 -18.15 -9.19
C PHE A 38 -3.96 -19.21 -8.88
N ALA A 39 -3.62 -20.51 -8.92
CA ALA A 39 -4.54 -21.57 -8.47
C ALA A 39 -5.01 -21.36 -7.02
N ASN A 40 -4.17 -20.77 -6.15
CA ASN A 40 -4.55 -20.44 -4.77
C ASN A 40 -5.55 -19.28 -4.70
N VAL A 41 -5.46 -18.31 -5.62
CA VAL A 41 -6.44 -17.22 -5.75
C VAL A 41 -7.79 -17.77 -6.20
N VAL A 42 -7.80 -18.67 -7.19
CA VAL A 42 -9.02 -19.36 -7.63
C VAL A 42 -9.64 -20.13 -6.47
N LYS A 43 -8.82 -20.83 -5.67
CA LYS A 43 -9.31 -21.55 -4.50
C LYS A 43 -9.89 -20.62 -3.43
N ALA A 44 -9.25 -19.50 -3.15
CA ALA A 44 -9.79 -18.48 -2.24
C ALA A 44 -11.17 -17.99 -2.72
N LYS A 45 -11.29 -17.71 -4.02
CA LYS A 45 -12.57 -17.31 -4.63
C LYS A 45 -13.67 -18.35 -4.47
N GLU A 46 -13.36 -19.64 -4.69
CA GLU A 46 -14.29 -20.74 -4.44
C GLU A 46 -14.75 -20.82 -2.97
N LEU A 47 -13.90 -20.41 -2.03
CA LEU A 47 -14.20 -20.33 -0.61
C LEU A 47 -14.92 -19.02 -0.21
N GLY A 48 -15.21 -18.14 -1.17
CA GLY A 48 -15.99 -16.91 -0.96
C GLY A 48 -15.19 -15.62 -1.01
N ALA A 49 -13.87 -15.68 -1.26
CA ALA A 49 -13.04 -14.47 -1.32
C ALA A 49 -13.46 -13.57 -2.50
N GLN A 50 -13.46 -12.25 -2.26
CA GLN A 50 -13.66 -11.27 -3.34
C GLN A 50 -12.34 -11.02 -4.06
N VAL A 51 -12.24 -11.41 -5.33
CA VAL A 51 -11.05 -11.17 -6.17
C VAL A 51 -11.28 -9.96 -7.05
N MET A 52 -10.46 -8.92 -6.89
CA MET A 52 -10.52 -7.67 -7.64
C MET A 52 -9.25 -7.53 -8.48
N HIS A 53 -9.39 -7.26 -9.77
CA HIS A 53 -8.27 -7.06 -10.68
C HIS A 53 -8.28 -5.65 -11.26
N VAL A 54 -7.28 -4.85 -10.90
CA VAL A 54 -7.11 -3.47 -11.35
C VAL A 54 -5.98 -3.44 -12.37
N ASP A 55 -6.32 -3.28 -13.66
CA ASP A 55 -5.36 -3.36 -14.75
C ASP A 55 -5.85 -2.57 -15.99
N PRO A 56 -4.97 -1.88 -16.74
CA PRO A 56 -5.34 -1.22 -18.00
C PRO A 56 -5.90 -2.17 -19.07
N HIS A 57 -5.61 -3.48 -18.99
CA HIS A 57 -6.05 -4.46 -19.97
C HIS A 57 -6.91 -5.54 -19.33
N TYR A 58 -7.97 -5.92 -20.05
CA TYR A 58 -8.72 -7.12 -19.72
C TYR A 58 -7.91 -8.36 -20.12
N SER A 59 -7.54 -9.16 -19.14
CA SER A 59 -6.62 -10.30 -19.26
C SER A 59 -7.23 -11.62 -18.79
N ARG A 60 -6.46 -12.72 -18.86
CA ARG A 60 -6.88 -14.00 -18.27
C ARG A 60 -7.10 -13.91 -16.74
N THR A 61 -6.36 -13.03 -16.06
CA THR A 61 -6.60 -12.72 -14.65
C THR A 61 -7.95 -12.04 -14.45
N SER A 62 -8.27 -11.06 -15.32
CA SER A 62 -9.55 -10.33 -15.27
C SER A 62 -10.76 -11.24 -15.45
N ALA A 63 -10.66 -12.18 -16.40
CA ALA A 63 -11.70 -13.16 -16.69
C ALA A 63 -12.06 -14.06 -15.50
N LEU A 64 -11.16 -14.20 -14.53
CA LEU A 64 -11.34 -15.02 -13.33
C LEU A 64 -11.58 -14.18 -12.06
N ALA A 65 -11.51 -12.85 -12.13
CA ALA A 65 -11.84 -11.96 -11.02
C ALA A 65 -13.37 -11.87 -10.78
N ASN A 66 -13.79 -11.41 -9.60
CA ASN A 66 -15.16 -10.97 -9.34
C ASN A 66 -15.40 -9.58 -9.93
N LEU A 67 -14.39 -8.71 -9.83
CA LEU A 67 -14.44 -7.34 -10.31
C LEU A 67 -13.19 -7.04 -11.14
N TYR A 68 -13.41 -6.57 -12.38
CA TYR A 68 -12.36 -5.96 -13.19
C TYR A 68 -12.50 -4.43 -13.15
N VAL A 69 -11.40 -3.75 -12.91
CA VAL A 69 -11.34 -2.28 -12.83
C VAL A 69 -10.34 -1.76 -13.87
N PRO A 70 -10.81 -1.22 -15.01
CA PRO A 70 -9.94 -0.65 -16.02
C PRO A 70 -9.33 0.64 -15.49
N THR A 71 -8.01 0.70 -15.38
CA THR A 71 -7.29 1.89 -14.89
C THR A 71 -6.30 2.41 -15.92
N ARG A 72 -6.06 3.73 -15.93
CA ARG A 72 -4.98 4.32 -16.73
C ARG A 72 -3.62 3.93 -16.16
N ALA A 73 -2.71 3.45 -17.03
CA ALA A 73 -1.35 3.11 -16.65
C ALA A 73 -0.63 4.29 -15.97
N GLY A 74 0.07 4.03 -14.86
CA GLY A 74 0.81 5.03 -14.09
C GLY A 74 -0.04 5.88 -13.13
N SER A 75 -1.33 5.58 -12.99
CA SER A 75 -2.24 6.28 -12.07
C SER A 75 -2.41 5.58 -10.71
N ASP A 76 -1.67 4.49 -10.47
CA ASP A 76 -1.81 3.59 -9.32
C ASP A 76 -1.73 4.31 -7.96
N ILE A 77 -0.86 5.32 -7.84
CA ILE A 77 -0.69 6.07 -6.60
C ILE A 77 -1.94 6.87 -6.23
N VAL A 78 -2.68 7.37 -7.23
CA VAL A 78 -3.94 8.09 -7.01
C VAL A 78 -5.02 7.11 -6.59
N PHE A 79 -5.10 5.97 -7.25
CA PHE A 79 -6.04 4.90 -6.93
C PHE A 79 -5.87 4.41 -5.47
N LEU A 80 -4.65 4.05 -5.08
CA LEU A 80 -4.34 3.60 -3.72
C LEU A 80 -4.46 4.73 -2.70
N GLY A 81 -4.00 5.93 -3.04
CA GLY A 81 -4.09 7.11 -2.17
C GLY A 81 -5.53 7.47 -1.82
N ALA A 82 -6.43 7.35 -2.79
CA ALA A 82 -7.86 7.54 -2.55
C ALA A 82 -8.44 6.45 -1.63
N ILE A 83 -8.00 5.20 -1.77
CA ILE A 83 -8.45 4.12 -0.86
C ILE A 83 -7.97 4.42 0.57
N ILE A 84 -6.72 4.85 0.74
CA ILE A 84 -6.18 5.26 2.04
C ILE A 84 -7.03 6.41 2.63
N ARG A 85 -7.33 7.44 1.83
CA ARG A 85 -8.24 8.52 2.24
C ARG A 85 -9.59 7.97 2.70
N HIS A 86 -10.21 7.07 1.93
CA HIS A 86 -11.50 6.48 2.26
C HIS A 86 -11.47 5.71 3.58
N VAL A 87 -10.43 4.89 3.80
CA VAL A 87 -10.22 4.14 5.05
C VAL A 87 -10.10 5.10 6.24
N LEU A 88 -9.37 6.21 6.09
CA LEU A 88 -9.19 7.20 7.15
C LEU A 88 -10.47 8.00 7.45
N GLU A 89 -11.21 8.43 6.42
CA GLU A 89 -12.43 9.23 6.58
C GLU A 89 -13.60 8.44 7.16
N THR A 90 -13.70 7.15 6.80
CA THR A 90 -14.77 6.26 7.30
C THR A 90 -14.40 5.58 8.62
N SER A 91 -13.19 5.83 9.15
CA SER A 91 -12.63 5.07 10.27
C SER A 91 -12.63 3.55 10.04
N GLY A 92 -12.48 3.13 8.79
CA GLY A 92 -12.44 1.73 8.35
C GLY A 92 -11.11 1.01 8.60
N TYR A 93 -10.22 1.60 9.40
CA TYR A 93 -8.93 1.02 9.77
C TYR A 93 -9.05 0.21 11.08
N PHE A 94 -8.17 -0.78 11.25
CA PHE A 94 -8.13 -1.58 12.47
C PHE A 94 -7.37 -0.82 13.57
N HIS A 95 -8.11 0.00 14.33
CA HIS A 95 -7.57 0.91 15.34
C HIS A 95 -6.50 0.30 16.26
N ASP A 96 -6.80 -0.82 16.93
CA ASP A 96 -5.84 -1.43 17.86
C ASP A 96 -4.54 -1.85 17.16
N TYR A 97 -4.65 -2.41 15.96
CA TYR A 97 -3.47 -2.78 15.17
C TYR A 97 -2.66 -1.54 14.80
N VAL A 98 -3.34 -0.49 14.32
CA VAL A 98 -2.69 0.77 13.92
C VAL A 98 -1.94 1.41 15.08
N VAL A 99 -2.56 1.52 16.26
CA VAL A 99 -1.92 2.14 17.42
C VAL A 99 -0.75 1.31 17.95
N GLN A 100 -0.88 -0.03 17.98
CA GLN A 100 0.08 -0.89 18.67
C GLN A 100 1.23 -1.37 17.79
N TYR A 101 1.01 -1.52 16.48
CA TYR A 101 1.97 -2.19 15.57
C TYR A 101 2.49 -1.30 14.45
N THR A 102 2.10 -0.02 14.44
CA THR A 102 2.61 0.96 13.48
C THR A 102 3.20 2.17 14.21
N ASN A 103 3.80 3.07 13.45
CA ASN A 103 4.29 4.36 13.96
C ASN A 103 3.20 5.45 13.99
N ALA A 104 1.91 5.11 13.83
CA ALA A 104 0.81 6.07 13.72
C ALA A 104 0.74 7.08 14.88
N ALA A 105 1.03 6.62 16.10
CA ALA A 105 1.05 7.46 17.30
C ALA A 105 2.32 8.31 17.43
N THR A 106 3.40 7.98 16.73
CA THR A 106 4.70 8.64 16.88
C THR A 106 4.63 10.08 16.37
N LEU A 107 5.26 11.03 17.09
CA LEU A 107 5.25 12.45 16.74
C LEU A 107 6.40 12.79 15.78
N VAL A 108 6.07 13.40 14.64
CA VAL A 108 7.04 13.96 13.68
C VAL A 108 7.46 15.36 14.13
N ARG A 109 8.68 15.78 13.80
CA ARG A 109 9.16 17.13 14.14
C ARG A 109 8.25 18.21 13.56
N GLU A 110 8.12 19.31 14.31
CA GLU A 110 7.23 20.43 13.95
C GLU A 110 7.69 21.21 12.71
N ASP A 111 8.96 21.10 12.33
CA ASP A 111 9.53 21.71 11.13
C ASP A 111 9.31 20.89 9.86
N PHE A 112 8.65 19.73 9.96
CA PHE A 112 8.15 18.98 8.80
C PHE A 112 7.08 19.78 8.07
N LYS A 113 7.23 19.91 6.75
CA LYS A 113 6.20 20.47 5.87
C LYS A 113 5.86 19.48 4.78
N ASP A 114 4.57 19.25 4.58
CA ASP A 114 4.10 18.32 3.56
C ASP A 114 3.92 18.98 2.19
N THR A 115 3.48 18.17 1.23
CA THR A 115 3.24 18.59 -0.15
C THR A 115 2.10 19.58 -0.34
N GLU A 116 1.18 19.71 0.60
CA GLU A 116 0.11 20.71 0.55
C GLU A 116 0.64 22.08 1.01
N GLU A 117 1.62 22.10 1.90
CA GLU A 117 2.25 23.35 2.38
C GLU A 117 3.29 23.91 1.39
N LEU A 118 3.89 23.06 0.55
CA LEU A 118 4.99 23.42 -0.35
C LEU A 118 4.72 23.00 -1.82
N ASP A 119 3.47 23.07 -2.26
CA ASP A 119 3.04 22.93 -3.67
C ASP A 119 3.64 21.70 -4.39
N GLY A 120 3.46 20.52 -3.78
CA GLY A 120 3.93 19.25 -4.32
C GLY A 120 5.31 18.80 -3.85
N LEU A 121 6.03 19.60 -3.07
CA LEU A 121 7.34 19.28 -2.51
C LEU A 121 7.26 19.07 -1.00
N PHE A 122 8.20 18.34 -0.41
CA PHE A 122 8.35 18.24 1.05
C PHE A 122 9.39 19.27 1.57
N SER A 123 9.42 19.49 2.88
CA SER A 123 10.53 20.24 3.51
C SER A 123 11.88 19.60 3.16
N GLY A 124 12.89 20.42 2.83
CA GLY A 124 14.24 19.97 2.53
C GLY A 124 14.60 19.82 1.04
N TYR A 125 13.72 20.21 0.12
CA TYR A 125 13.99 20.20 -1.32
C TYR A 125 14.95 21.33 -1.72
N ASP A 126 15.96 20.99 -2.52
CA ASP A 126 16.87 21.93 -3.15
C ASP A 126 16.60 22.01 -4.67
N PRO A 127 16.10 23.14 -5.19
CA PRO A 127 15.83 23.32 -6.61
C PRO A 127 17.06 23.23 -7.51
N ALA A 128 18.27 23.48 -6.99
CA ALA A 128 19.48 23.45 -7.80
C ALA A 128 19.94 22.01 -8.11
N SER A 129 19.81 21.12 -7.14
CA SER A 129 20.18 19.70 -7.26
C SER A 129 18.99 18.78 -7.55
N GLU A 130 17.77 19.33 -7.58
CA GLU A 130 16.51 18.62 -7.75
C GLU A 130 16.32 17.44 -6.78
N THR A 131 16.91 17.54 -5.59
CA THR A 131 16.89 16.48 -4.57
C THR A 131 16.57 17.03 -3.18
N TYR A 132 16.26 16.12 -2.25
CA TYR A 132 16.07 16.44 -0.85
C TYR A 132 17.39 16.34 -0.10
N THR A 133 18.09 17.47 0.03
CA THR A 133 19.43 17.55 0.65
C THR A 133 19.38 17.66 2.18
N ASP A 134 18.27 18.12 2.76
CA ASP A 134 18.07 18.17 4.22
C ASP A 134 16.75 17.50 4.65
N GLN A 135 16.85 16.25 5.08
CA GLN A 135 15.71 15.44 5.53
C GLN A 135 15.55 15.43 7.06
N LYS A 136 16.25 16.31 7.80
CA LYS A 136 16.20 16.31 9.28
C LYS A 136 14.78 16.49 9.82
N SER A 137 13.98 17.31 9.15
CA SER A 137 12.58 17.56 9.53
C SER A 137 11.70 16.32 9.42
N TRP A 138 12.12 15.27 8.71
CA TRP A 138 11.34 14.04 8.52
C TRP A 138 11.52 13.03 9.68
N ASP A 139 12.41 13.32 10.64
CA ASP A 139 12.60 12.48 11.84
C ASP A 139 11.50 12.72 12.88
N TYR A 140 11.46 11.85 13.88
CA TYR A 140 10.56 11.98 15.02
C TYR A 140 11.07 13.00 16.03
N GLN A 141 10.13 13.58 16.78
CA GLN A 141 10.45 14.25 18.03
C GLN A 141 10.97 13.19 19.01
N ARG A 142 12.01 13.52 19.77
CA ARG A 142 12.66 12.60 20.72
C ARG A 142 12.72 13.21 22.10
N ASP A 143 12.57 12.38 23.13
CA ASP A 143 12.78 12.78 24.52
C ASP A 143 14.28 12.96 24.84
N LYS A 144 14.59 13.32 26.09
CA LYS A 144 15.97 13.48 26.58
C LYS A 144 16.84 12.21 26.48
N ASN A 145 16.22 11.03 26.32
CA ASN A 145 16.90 9.74 26.19
C ASN A 145 17.01 9.29 24.71
N GLY A 146 16.52 10.09 23.76
CA GLY A 146 16.51 9.78 22.34
C GLY A 146 15.33 8.90 21.87
N GLN A 147 14.38 8.60 22.74
CA GLN A 147 13.20 7.80 22.41
C GLN A 147 12.15 8.66 21.68
N PRO A 148 11.60 8.20 20.54
CA PRO A 148 10.51 8.90 19.87
C PRO A 148 9.30 9.16 20.78
N LEU A 149 8.81 10.40 20.76
CA LEU A 149 7.57 10.79 21.45
C LEU A 149 6.35 10.19 20.73
N SER A 150 5.29 9.90 21.48
CA SER A 150 4.05 9.36 20.91
C SER A 150 2.79 9.89 21.60
N ASP A 151 1.71 9.96 20.84
CA ASP A 151 0.35 10.19 21.30
C ASP A 151 -0.56 9.01 20.89
N PRO A 152 -0.81 8.05 21.80
CA PRO A 152 -1.66 6.90 21.54
C PRO A 152 -3.14 7.25 21.24
N THR A 153 -3.58 8.47 21.54
CA THR A 153 -4.95 8.91 21.22
C THR A 153 -5.12 9.27 19.74
N LEU A 154 -4.01 9.36 19.00
CA LEU A 154 -3.92 9.78 17.61
C LEU A 154 -4.48 11.19 17.35
N GLN A 155 -4.64 12.04 18.37
CA GLN A 155 -5.23 13.37 18.22
C GLN A 155 -4.18 14.47 17.98
N HIS A 156 -2.95 14.24 18.41
CA HIS A 156 -1.87 15.23 18.29
C HIS A 156 -1.64 15.57 16.80
N PRO A 157 -1.64 16.85 16.42
CA PRO A 157 -1.57 17.24 15.00
C PRO A 157 -0.28 16.78 14.31
N GLN A 158 0.79 16.56 15.08
CA GLN A 158 2.07 16.04 14.58
C GLN A 158 2.24 14.52 14.70
N CYS A 159 1.24 13.76 15.17
CA CYS A 159 1.35 12.31 15.07
C CYS A 159 1.29 11.88 13.59
N VAL A 160 2.00 10.81 13.25
CA VAL A 160 2.04 10.26 11.87
C VAL A 160 0.63 10.06 11.32
N PHE A 161 -0.33 9.63 12.15
CA PHE A 161 -1.71 9.42 11.76
C PHE A 161 -2.39 10.71 11.24
N GLN A 162 -2.26 11.83 11.97
CA GLN A 162 -2.86 13.09 11.54
C GLN A 162 -2.15 13.69 10.32
N ILE A 163 -0.82 13.55 10.24
CA ILE A 163 -0.05 13.94 9.05
C ILE A 163 -0.51 13.16 7.83
N MET A 164 -0.63 11.84 7.95
CA MET A 164 -1.10 10.96 6.88
C MET A 164 -2.51 11.34 6.43
N ARG A 165 -3.42 11.62 7.37
CA ARG A 165 -4.78 12.08 7.06
C ARG A 165 -4.78 13.39 6.27
N ARG A 166 -3.92 14.36 6.60
CA ARG A 166 -3.76 15.59 5.81
C ARG A 166 -3.21 15.30 4.42
N HIS A 167 -2.11 14.54 4.34
CA HIS A 167 -1.44 14.21 3.08
C HIS A 167 -2.37 13.50 2.09
N PHE A 168 -3.19 12.55 2.56
CA PHE A 168 -4.09 11.79 1.69
C PHE A 168 -5.43 12.50 1.41
N ALA A 169 -5.74 13.62 2.06
CA ALA A 169 -7.03 14.31 1.91
C ALA A 169 -7.34 14.72 0.46
N ARG A 170 -6.31 15.03 -0.34
CA ARG A 170 -6.42 15.47 -1.73
C ARG A 170 -6.85 14.38 -2.72
N TYR A 171 -6.71 13.10 -2.37
CA TYR A 171 -7.01 11.99 -3.29
C TYR A 171 -8.50 11.67 -3.28
N THR A 172 -9.31 12.57 -3.82
CA THR A 172 -10.77 12.42 -3.80
C THR A 172 -11.27 11.40 -4.84
N PRO A 173 -12.49 10.86 -4.69
CA PRO A 173 -13.10 10.02 -5.73
C PRO A 173 -13.17 10.70 -7.10
N GLU A 174 -13.35 12.02 -7.15
CA GLU A 174 -13.33 12.81 -8.39
C GLU A 174 -11.93 12.82 -9.01
N MET A 175 -10.87 12.88 -8.19
CA MET A 175 -9.49 12.74 -8.68
C MET A 175 -9.26 11.35 -9.28
N VAL A 176 -9.81 10.29 -8.67
CA VAL A 176 -9.74 8.93 -9.24
C VAL A 176 -10.40 8.87 -10.60
N GLU A 177 -11.61 9.41 -10.74
CA GLU A 177 -12.31 9.42 -12.03
C GLU A 177 -11.53 10.17 -13.10
N ASN A 178 -11.00 11.36 -12.77
CA ASN A 178 -10.25 12.19 -13.70
C ASN A 178 -8.86 11.62 -14.06
N VAL A 179 -8.14 11.05 -13.09
CA VAL A 179 -6.73 10.66 -13.27
C VAL A 179 -6.58 9.17 -13.58
N CYS A 180 -7.39 8.32 -12.98
CA CYS A 180 -7.37 6.88 -13.23
C CYS A 180 -8.30 6.47 -14.37
N GLY A 181 -9.30 7.30 -14.71
CA GLY A 181 -10.35 6.92 -15.67
C GLY A 181 -11.30 5.85 -15.12
N VAL A 182 -11.32 5.65 -13.80
CA VAL A 182 -12.15 4.65 -13.13
C VAL A 182 -13.43 5.32 -12.63
N PRO A 183 -14.62 4.87 -13.03
CA PRO A 183 -15.87 5.41 -12.50
C PRO A 183 -15.91 5.30 -10.97
N ARG A 184 -16.36 6.37 -10.30
CA ARG A 184 -16.42 6.47 -8.84
C ARG A 184 -17.02 5.23 -8.17
N GLU A 185 -18.15 4.73 -8.69
CA GLU A 185 -18.87 3.59 -8.12
C GLU A 185 -18.08 2.28 -8.22
N VAL A 186 -17.26 2.12 -9.26
CA VAL A 186 -16.41 0.93 -9.44
C VAL A 186 -15.23 0.98 -8.47
N TRP A 187 -14.59 2.15 -8.33
CA TRP A 187 -13.53 2.34 -7.33
C TRP A 187 -14.06 2.18 -5.90
N LEU A 188 -15.26 2.69 -5.62
CA LEU A 188 -15.86 2.60 -4.29
C LEU A 188 -16.13 1.15 -3.87
N GLN A 189 -16.52 0.27 -4.80
CA GLN A 189 -16.66 -1.17 -4.53
C GLN A 189 -15.34 -1.79 -4.05
N VAL A 190 -14.20 -1.40 -4.64
CA VAL A 190 -12.89 -1.87 -4.18
C VAL A 190 -12.58 -1.35 -2.78
N ALA A 191 -12.78 -0.05 -2.54
CA ALA A 191 -12.51 0.57 -1.25
C ALA A 191 -13.37 -0.04 -0.13
N GLN A 192 -14.67 -0.23 -0.38
CA GLN A 192 -15.61 -0.85 0.56
C GLN A 192 -15.24 -2.31 0.84
N THR A 193 -14.95 -3.09 -0.20
CA THR A 193 -14.52 -4.48 -0.03
C THR A 193 -13.30 -4.58 0.89
N LEU A 194 -12.32 -3.67 0.74
CA LEU A 194 -11.14 -3.68 1.61
C LEU A 194 -11.44 -3.26 3.05
N VAL A 195 -12.31 -2.25 3.25
CA VAL A 195 -12.76 -1.80 4.57
C VAL A 195 -13.55 -2.89 5.31
N GLU A 196 -14.44 -3.60 4.62
CA GLU A 196 -15.22 -4.73 5.16
C GLU A 196 -14.34 -5.93 5.58
N ASN A 197 -13.09 -5.95 5.11
CA ASN A 197 -12.07 -6.94 5.46
C ASN A 197 -11.00 -6.39 6.41
N SER A 198 -11.23 -5.23 7.02
CA SER A 198 -10.44 -4.74 8.14
C SER A 198 -10.88 -5.38 9.46
N GLY A 199 -10.00 -5.35 10.46
CA GLY A 199 -10.29 -5.84 11.81
C GLY A 199 -9.74 -7.24 12.06
N ARG A 200 -10.19 -7.87 13.15
CA ARG A 200 -9.62 -9.11 13.69
C ARG A 200 -10.00 -10.39 12.93
N GLU A 201 -11.18 -10.39 12.33
CA GLU A 201 -11.80 -11.62 11.83
C GLU A 201 -11.49 -11.89 10.35
N ARG A 202 -11.19 -10.84 9.60
CA ARG A 202 -11.01 -10.93 8.15
C ARG A 202 -9.68 -10.33 7.73
N THR A 203 -9.22 -10.73 6.55
CA THR A 203 -7.99 -10.20 5.94
C THR A 203 -8.16 -9.99 4.45
N SER A 204 -7.42 -9.01 3.93
CA SER A 204 -7.21 -8.87 2.49
C SER A 204 -5.74 -8.96 2.11
N ALA A 205 -5.46 -9.57 0.96
CA ALA A 205 -4.12 -9.66 0.38
C ALA A 205 -3.99 -8.71 -0.83
N ILE A 206 -2.79 -8.15 -1.00
CA ILE A 206 -2.42 -7.42 -2.21
C ILE A 206 -1.39 -8.23 -3.00
N CYS A 207 -1.68 -8.52 -4.26
CA CYS A 207 -0.79 -9.22 -5.18
C CYS A 207 -0.29 -8.27 -6.29
N TYR A 208 1.03 -8.10 -6.40
CA TYR A 208 1.63 -7.23 -7.42
C TYR A 208 2.93 -7.83 -8.00
N ALA A 209 3.35 -7.34 -9.16
CA ALA A 209 4.60 -7.69 -9.82
C ALA A 209 5.20 -6.46 -10.53
N VAL A 210 5.53 -6.59 -11.82
CA VAL A 210 6.26 -5.56 -12.57
C VAL A 210 5.43 -4.30 -12.88
N GLY A 211 4.10 -4.40 -12.89
CA GLY A 211 3.22 -3.27 -13.22
C GLY A 211 3.37 -2.09 -12.25
N TRP A 212 3.81 -2.36 -11.01
CA TRP A 212 4.13 -1.31 -10.05
C TRP A 212 5.61 -0.93 -10.03
N THR A 213 6.53 -1.85 -10.32
CA THR A 213 7.96 -1.62 -10.03
C THR A 213 8.69 -0.86 -11.13
N GLN A 214 8.28 -0.99 -12.40
CA GLN A 214 9.03 -0.45 -13.54
C GLN A 214 8.59 0.96 -13.93
N GLN A 215 8.53 1.85 -12.94
CA GLN A 215 8.20 3.27 -13.11
C GLN A 215 8.91 4.10 -12.05
N SER A 216 9.13 5.40 -12.33
CA SER A 216 9.87 6.31 -11.45
C SER A 216 9.28 6.43 -10.03
N LYS A 217 7.98 6.14 -9.88
CA LYS A 217 7.24 6.20 -8.62
C LYS A 217 6.97 4.82 -8.02
N GLY A 218 7.58 3.75 -8.55
CA GLY A 218 7.24 2.37 -8.18
C GLY A 218 7.43 2.06 -6.70
N VAL A 219 8.50 2.60 -6.09
CA VAL A 219 8.73 2.49 -4.64
C VAL A 219 7.57 3.12 -3.86
N GLN A 220 7.04 4.27 -4.30
CA GLN A 220 5.97 4.97 -3.61
C GLN A 220 4.62 4.28 -3.75
N ILE A 221 4.34 3.64 -4.90
CA ILE A 221 3.15 2.82 -5.09
C ILE A 221 3.15 1.64 -4.11
N ILE A 222 4.29 0.95 -4.00
CA ILE A 222 4.45 -0.17 -3.05
C ILE A 222 4.36 0.31 -1.60
N ARG A 223 4.84 1.53 -1.30
CA ARG A 223 4.66 2.15 0.02
C ARG A 223 3.20 2.44 0.32
N ALA A 224 2.42 2.94 -0.63
CA ALA A 224 0.98 3.15 -0.46
C ALA A 224 0.26 1.83 -0.17
N ALA A 225 0.59 0.75 -0.90
CA ALA A 225 0.06 -0.58 -0.60
C ALA A 225 0.44 -1.07 0.82
N ALA A 226 1.66 -0.81 1.27
CA ALA A 226 2.09 -1.13 2.64
C ALA A 226 1.32 -0.33 3.70
N ILE A 227 1.12 0.99 3.49
CA ILE A 227 0.31 1.82 4.37
C ILE A 227 -1.12 1.28 4.47
N LEU A 228 -1.72 0.96 3.33
CA LEU A 228 -3.07 0.40 3.27
C LEU A 228 -3.17 -0.92 4.05
N GLN A 229 -2.24 -1.86 3.83
CA GLN A 229 -2.25 -3.13 4.56
C GLN A 229 -1.99 -2.97 6.07
N LEU A 230 -1.20 -1.98 6.48
CA LEU A 230 -1.00 -1.65 7.90
C LEU A 230 -2.25 -1.02 8.53
N LEU A 231 -2.94 -0.14 7.80
CA LEU A 231 -4.21 0.46 8.23
C LEU A 231 -5.30 -0.60 8.42
N LEU A 232 -5.40 -1.54 7.48
CA LEU A 232 -6.39 -2.62 7.55
C LEU A 232 -6.02 -3.69 8.57
N GLY A 233 -4.77 -3.72 9.03
CA GLY A 233 -4.24 -4.69 9.98
C GLY A 233 -3.98 -6.06 9.36
N ASN A 234 -3.57 -6.11 8.09
CA ASN A 234 -3.39 -7.34 7.30
C ASN A 234 -1.97 -7.91 7.34
N ILE A 235 -0.97 -7.16 7.81
CA ILE A 235 0.42 -7.62 7.82
C ILE A 235 0.63 -8.62 8.96
N GLY A 236 1.21 -9.79 8.64
CA GLY A 236 1.53 -10.84 9.61
C GLY A 236 0.39 -11.79 9.95
N ARG A 237 -0.72 -11.76 9.20
CA ARG A 237 -1.90 -12.59 9.41
C ARG A 237 -2.16 -13.51 8.19
N PRO A 238 -2.67 -14.74 8.39
CA PRO A 238 -3.02 -15.65 7.30
C PRO A 238 -4.00 -15.00 6.33
N GLY A 239 -3.79 -15.19 5.02
CA GLY A 239 -4.67 -14.63 3.99
C GLY A 239 -4.49 -13.12 3.76
N GLY A 240 -3.62 -12.47 4.54
CA GLY A 240 -3.31 -11.05 4.41
C GLY A 240 -2.00 -10.78 3.66
N GLY A 241 -1.33 -9.71 4.07
CA GLY A 241 0.02 -9.41 3.60
C GLY A 241 0.11 -8.82 2.19
N ILE A 242 1.34 -8.72 1.69
CA ILE A 242 1.67 -8.24 0.35
C ILE A 242 2.45 -9.33 -0.37
N MET A 243 1.79 -9.94 -1.35
CA MET A 243 2.35 -10.91 -2.26
C MET A 243 3.05 -10.18 -3.41
N ALA A 244 4.29 -9.78 -3.16
CA ALA A 244 5.18 -9.29 -4.20
C ALA A 244 5.70 -10.48 -5.01
N LEU A 245 5.12 -10.73 -6.19
CA LEU A 245 5.42 -11.91 -6.99
C LEU A 245 6.76 -11.73 -7.72
N ARG A 246 7.68 -12.68 -7.50
CA ARG A 246 9.01 -12.67 -8.11
C ARG A 246 8.98 -13.19 -9.54
N GLY A 247 9.88 -12.70 -10.38
CA GLY A 247 10.01 -13.10 -11.80
C GLY A 247 10.78 -14.41 -11.97
N HIS A 248 12.11 -14.33 -12.10
CA HIS A 248 12.95 -15.52 -12.26
C HIS A 248 12.87 -16.46 -11.06
N ALA A 249 12.98 -17.77 -11.32
CA ALA A 249 12.85 -18.83 -10.33
C ALA A 249 13.74 -18.64 -9.08
N SER A 250 14.93 -18.06 -9.25
CA SER A 250 15.91 -17.84 -8.18
C SER A 250 16.22 -16.36 -7.92
N ILE A 251 15.42 -15.40 -8.42
CA ILE A 251 15.71 -13.97 -8.22
C ILE A 251 15.73 -13.58 -6.73
N GLN A 252 14.93 -14.27 -5.90
CA GLN A 252 15.00 -14.09 -4.45
C GLN A 252 16.36 -14.53 -3.92
N GLY A 253 16.77 -15.77 -4.23
CA GLY A 253 18.06 -16.31 -3.80
C GLY A 253 19.26 -15.50 -4.30
N SER A 254 19.23 -15.00 -5.55
CA SER A 254 20.28 -14.12 -6.05
C SER A 254 20.31 -12.76 -5.35
N THR A 255 19.18 -12.26 -4.86
CA THR A 255 19.13 -11.02 -4.05
C THR A 255 19.57 -11.26 -2.61
N ASP A 256 19.38 -12.47 -2.08
CA ASP A 256 19.78 -12.85 -0.72
C ASP A 256 21.31 -12.98 -0.59
N VAL A 257 22.00 -13.35 -1.68
CA VAL A 257 23.45 -13.24 -1.78
C VAL A 257 23.87 -11.91 -2.42
N PRO A 258 25.02 -11.32 -2.07
CA PRO A 258 25.41 -9.99 -2.53
C PRO A 258 25.86 -10.01 -4.00
N THR A 259 24.91 -10.15 -4.92
CA THR A 259 25.14 -10.15 -6.38
C THR A 259 24.73 -8.83 -7.04
N LEU A 260 24.25 -7.86 -6.25
CA LEU A 260 23.94 -6.50 -6.68
C LEU A 260 25.12 -5.58 -6.38
N TYR A 261 25.27 -4.52 -7.20
CA TYR A 261 26.28 -3.48 -6.96
C TYR A 261 25.91 -2.66 -5.72
N ASP A 262 26.90 -2.37 -4.88
CA ASP A 262 26.76 -1.42 -3.77
C ASP A 262 27.08 -0.02 -4.31
N LEU A 263 26.04 0.81 -4.51
CA LEU A 263 26.14 2.17 -5.04
C LEU A 263 26.47 3.17 -3.93
#